data_AF-A0A3D2SMA0-F1
#
_entry.id   AF-A0A3D2SMA0-F1
#
_cell.length_a   1.000
_cell.length_b   1.000
_cell.length_c   1.000
_cell.angle_alpha   90.00
_cell.angle_beta   90.00
_cell.angle_gamma   90.00
#
_symmetry.space_group_name_H-M   'P 1'
#
loop_
_entity.id
_entity.type
_entity.pdbx_description
1 polymer ?
#
loop_
_entity_poly.entity_id
_entity_poly.type
_entity_poly.pdbx_seq_one_letter_code
_entity_poly.pdbx_strand_id
1 'polypeptide(L)' 'MARKDPQINIRIPEETLDKLKIETGKEHRSLTAQVNLLIEEWLVKRSNQQA' A
#
# COMPACT_ATOMS: atom_id res chain seq x y z
N MET A 1 -5.28 -10.23 -11.40
CA MET A 1 -4.39 -9.08 -11.68
C MET A 1 -4.00 -9.16 -13.14
N ALA A 2 -4.41 -8.19 -13.95
CA ALA A 2 -4.31 -8.27 -15.40
C ALA A 2 -2.88 -7.89 -15.83
N ARG A 3 -2.36 -8.53 -16.87
CA ARG A 3 -0.95 -8.37 -17.34
C ARG A 3 -0.56 -6.95 -17.83
N LYS A 4 -1.40 -5.94 -17.60
CA LYS A 4 -1.21 -4.54 -18.02
C LYS A 4 -1.07 -3.56 -16.85
N ASP A 5 -1.19 -4.02 -15.61
CA ASP A 5 -1.02 -3.13 -14.45
C ASP A 5 0.44 -2.66 -14.35
N PRO A 6 0.71 -1.35 -14.25
CA PRO A 6 2.07 -0.82 -14.13
C PRO A 6 2.71 -1.33 -12.83
N GLN A 7 3.82 -2.05 -12.97
CA GLN A 7 4.59 -2.56 -11.82
C GLN A 7 5.58 -1.49 -11.36
N ILE A 8 5.47 -1.12 -10.09
CA ILE A 8 6.39 -0.16 -9.46
C ILE A 8 7.23 -0.93 -8.44
N ASN A 9 8.55 -0.91 -8.62
CA ASN A 9 9.49 -1.44 -7.64
C ASN A 9 9.85 -0.34 -6.66
N ILE A 10 9.45 -0.49 -5.39
CA ILE A 10 9.69 0.49 -4.33
C ILE A 10 10.78 -0.07 -3.42
N ARG A 11 11.80 0.74 -3.12
CA ARG A 11 12.80 0.40 -2.09
C ARG A 11 12.30 0.95 -0.76
N ILE A 12 12.03 0.04 0.16
CA ILE A 12 11.61 0.36 1.52
C ILE A 12 12.58 -0.31 2.51
N PRO A 13 12.86 0.33 3.66
CA PRO A 13 13.67 -0.26 4.71
C PRO A 13 12.99 -1.50 5.30
N GLU A 14 13.78 -2.50 5.70
CA GLU A 14 13.29 -3.78 6.21
C GLU A 14 12.33 -3.64 7.39
N GLU A 15 12.61 -2.71 8.30
CA GLU A 15 11.73 -2.43 9.45
C GLU A 15 10.31 -2.01 9.04
N THR A 16 10.18 -1.31 7.90
CA THR A 16 8.87 -0.89 7.39
C THR A 16 8.18 -2.03 6.65
N LEU A 17 8.93 -2.86 5.94
CA LEU A 17 8.40 -4.07 5.30
C LEU A 17 7.86 -5.06 6.34
N ASP A 18 8.56 -5.21 7.47
CA ASP A 18 8.17 -6.15 8.53
C ASP A 18 6.86 -5.73 9.20
N LYS A 19 6.74 -4.45 9.55
CA LYS A 19 5.48 -3.87 10.05
C LYS A 19 4.33 -4.07 9.06
N LEU A 20 4.59 -3.76 7.79
CA LEU A 20 3.60 -3.94 6.74
C LEU A 20 3.14 -5.39 6.65
N LYS A 21 4.06 -6.37 6.63
CA LYS A 21 3.74 -7.82 6.64
C LYS A 21 2.88 -8.25 7.83
N ILE A 22 3.19 -7.75 9.03
CA ILE A 22 2.43 -8.04 10.24
C ILE A 22 0.99 -7.54 10.10
N GLU A 23 0.82 -6.33 9.57
CA GLU A 23 -0.51 -5.77 9.32
C GLU A 23 -1.24 -6.53 8.20
N THR A 24 -0.56 -6.92 7.13
CA THR A 24 -1.17 -7.69 6.02
C THR A 24 -1.63 -9.06 6.48
N GLY A 25 -0.84 -9.71 7.33
CA GLY A 25 -1.15 -11.03 7.90
C GLY A 25 -2.40 -11.00 8.79
N LYS A 26 -2.63 -9.89 9.50
CA LYS A 26 -3.85 -9.67 10.30
C LYS A 26 -5.08 -9.42 9.44
N GLU A 27 -4.92 -8.73 8.30
CA GLU A 27 -6.04 -8.42 7.40
C GLU A 27 -6.36 -9.55 6.39
N HIS A 28 -5.62 -10.67 6.38
CA HIS A 28 -5.74 -11.74 5.36
C HIS A 28 -5.63 -11.22 3.91
N ARG A 29 -4.87 -10.14 3.70
CA ARG A 29 -4.71 -9.48 2.40
C ARG A 29 -3.33 -9.75 1.82
N SER A 30 -3.19 -9.52 0.52
CA SER A 30 -1.88 -9.49 -0.13
C SER A 30 -1.18 -8.17 0.15
N LEU A 31 0.16 -8.19 0.25
CA LEU A 31 0.97 -7.01 0.52
C LEU A 31 0.65 -5.87 -0.46
N THR A 32 0.50 -6.19 -1.75
CA THR A 32 0.11 -5.26 -2.80
C THR A 32 -1.25 -4.61 -2.55
N ALA A 33 -2.23 -5.37 -2.06
CA ALA A 33 -3.58 -4.86 -1.80
C ALA A 33 -3.58 -3.89 -0.61
N GLN A 34 -2.79 -4.18 0.42
CA GLN A 34 -2.63 -3.30 1.56
C GLN A 34 -1.91 -1.99 1.20
N VAL A 35 -0.86 -2.08 0.37
CA VAL A 35 -0.17 -0.89 -0.15
C VAL A 35 -1.11 -0.03 -0.99
N ASN A 36 -1.93 -0.65 -1.86
CA ASN A 36 -2.93 0.09 -2.63
C ASN A 36 -3.92 0.84 -1.73
N LEU A 37 -4.48 0.17 -0.72
CA LEU A 37 -5.39 0.79 0.24
C LEU A 37 -4.75 1.98 0.95
N LEU A 38 -3.51 1.83 1.43
CA LEU A 38 -2.75 2.91 2.07
C LEU A 38 -2.56 4.11 1.15
N ILE A 39 -2.27 3.85 -0.14
CA ILE A 39 -2.12 4.90 -1.16
C ILE A 39 -3.47 5.59 -1.41
N GLU A 40 -4.56 4.82 -1.56
CA GLU A 40 -5.90 5.36 -1.77
C GLU A 40 -6.36 6.24 -0.59
N GLU A 41 -6.21 5.75 0.64
CA GLU A 41 -6.53 6.52 1.85
C GLU A 41 -5.70 7.81 1.96
N TRP A 42 -4.41 7.74 1.62
CA TRP A 42 -3.54 8.90 1.64
C TRP A 42 -3.92 9.93 0.57
N LEU A 43 -4.27 9.48 -0.65
CA LEU A 43 -4.74 10.36 -1.73
C LEU A 43 -6.04 11.08 -1.36
N VAL A 44 -7.02 10.35 -0.78
CA VAL A 44 -8.28 10.93 -0.31
C VAL A 44 -8.04 11.99 0.76
N LYS A 45 -7.19 11.69 1.76
CA LYS A 45 -6.82 12.65 2.81
C LYS A 45 -6.15 13.90 2.23
N ARG A 46 -5.28 13.74 1.22
CA ARG A 46 -4.57 14.85 0.60
C ARG A 46 -5.48 15.74 -0.26
N SER A 47 -6.42 15.13 -0.98
CA SER A 47 -7.46 15.90 -1.69
C SER A 47 -8.36 16.68 -0.73
N ASN A 48 -8.72 16.10 0.41
CA ASN A 48 -9.52 16.80 1.42
C ASN A 48 -8.75 17.89 2.19
N GLN A 49 -7.41 17.83 2.22
CA GLN A 49 -6.57 18.88 2.82
C GLN A 49 -6.30 20.07 1.88
N GLN A 50 -6.62 19.95 0.59
CA GLN A 50 -6.47 21.01 -0.41
C GLN A 50 -7.79 21.77 -0.70
N ALA A 51 -8.86 21.49 0.05
CA ALA A 51 -10.17 22.13 -0.06
C ALA A 51 -10.42 23.17 1.04
#